data_AF-A0A7R9FQZ3-F1
#
_entry.id   AF-A0A7R9FQZ3-F1
#
_cell.length_a   1.000
_cell.length_b   1.000
_cell.length_c   1.000
_cell.angle_alpha   90.00
_cell.angle_beta   90.00
_cell.angle_gamma   90.00
#
_symmetry.space_group_name_H-M   'P 1'
#
loop_
_entity.id
_entity.type
_entity.pdbx_description
1 polymer ?
#
loop_
_entity_poly.entity_id
_entity_poly.type
_entity_poly.pdbx_seq_one_letter_code
_entity_poly.pdbx_strand_id
1 'polypeptide(L)'
;MHGEVHNGDSLSGDLITHKSPFEYKLAVSFMLAHPYGFTRVMSSYFFQESSDSPPYDDDYNTLDVIINPDGTCGNGWVCEHRWGPIAHMVEFRNAVAGTEMGNFSLEGDQVAFSRGDKGFFAMAKSGFMDGNFQTGMPGGSYCNIIDGCATQVTVNGDGTAQIRITDSMEPILAICVGCTGGRTTPEPSTTTMSTQPTTPEPTEPSVPNYIHRTIIFIEKETAPGQDMFATGGIGHERRPGCTEDAETSECAISITTNSLGETVHYEKYNTWRVGDTKLDWYGEQSGQGTFNGLSAEGTPLAWTSNLQDDPGYQPLNTYGEHYWMVDMDMDCSETEQGWFEVKGFVTGGVGEETDVSQAANCIGTAGGDAPYTSAHHMGKCGYLNVFKFSDPSCIIENLSE
;
A
#
# COMPACT_ATOMS: atom_id res chain seq x y z
N MET A 1 -13.52 -12.16 15.41
CA MET A 1 -12.90 -13.23 14.59
C MET A 1 -11.74 -12.59 13.86
N HIS A 2 -10.52 -12.83 14.34
CA HIS A 2 -9.29 -12.47 13.61
C HIS A 2 -8.95 -13.71 12.79
N GLY A 3 -9.26 -13.67 11.50
CA GLY A 3 -8.85 -14.69 10.55
C GLY A 3 -7.75 -14.08 9.71
N GLU A 4 -6.51 -14.17 10.18
CA GLU A 4 -5.37 -13.95 9.32
C GLU A 4 -5.21 -15.17 8.41
N VAL A 5 -5.08 -14.90 7.13
CA VAL A 5 -4.79 -15.92 6.13
C VAL A 5 -3.29 -15.83 5.85
N HIS A 6 -2.53 -16.81 6.32
CA HIS A 6 -1.09 -16.93 6.03
C HIS A 6 -0.84 -18.13 5.12
N ASN A 7 0.33 -18.21 4.47
CA ASN A 7 0.85 -19.45 3.91
C ASN A 7 2.16 -19.78 4.63
N GLY A 8 2.15 -20.80 5.51
CA GLY A 8 3.35 -21.40 6.11
C GLY A 8 3.70 -20.99 7.56
N ASP A 9 4.10 -21.99 8.36
CA ASP A 9 4.14 -22.06 9.84
C ASP A 9 4.92 -20.93 10.54
N SER A 10 4.47 -20.30 11.63
CA SER A 10 3.96 -20.92 12.86
C SER A 10 3.17 -19.92 13.71
N LEU A 11 1.85 -20.06 13.83
CA LEU A 11 1.08 -19.77 15.06
C LEU A 11 -0.18 -20.63 15.07
N SER A 12 -0.48 -21.21 16.22
CA SER A 12 -1.59 -22.14 16.43
C SER A 12 -2.94 -21.44 16.23
N GLY A 13 -3.51 -21.61 15.04
CA GLY A 13 -4.86 -21.23 14.67
C GLY A 13 -5.10 -21.71 13.24
N ASP A 14 -6.24 -22.33 12.95
CA ASP A 14 -6.56 -22.84 11.60
C ASP A 14 -6.33 -21.73 10.57
N LEU A 15 -5.24 -21.89 9.83
CA LEU A 15 -4.81 -20.95 8.82
C LEU A 15 -5.81 -21.05 7.68
N ILE A 16 -6.71 -20.08 7.60
CA ILE A 16 -7.61 -19.97 6.46
C ILE A 16 -6.68 -19.67 5.29
N THR A 17 -6.58 -20.54 4.29
CA THR A 17 -5.74 -20.33 3.08
C THR A 17 -6.60 -20.61 1.85
N HIS A 18 -6.00 -20.65 0.66
CA HIS A 18 -6.68 -21.17 -0.51
C HIS A 18 -7.26 -22.59 -0.33
N LYS A 19 -6.73 -23.37 0.64
CA LYS A 19 -7.23 -24.71 1.00
C LYS A 19 -8.59 -24.68 1.70
N SER A 20 -9.00 -23.52 2.22
CA SER A 20 -10.31 -23.26 2.84
C SER A 20 -11.03 -22.12 2.10
N PRO A 21 -11.40 -22.32 0.82
CA PRO A 21 -11.85 -21.24 -0.07
C PRO A 21 -13.17 -20.60 0.39
N PHE A 22 -14.01 -21.34 1.12
CA PHE A 22 -15.27 -20.80 1.67
C PHE A 22 -14.99 -19.76 2.76
N GLU A 23 -14.24 -20.13 3.79
CA GLU A 23 -13.85 -19.24 4.88
C GLU A 23 -13.02 -18.06 4.39
N TYR A 24 -12.13 -18.29 3.42
CA TYR A 24 -11.30 -17.24 2.83
C TYR A 24 -12.14 -16.16 2.14
N LYS A 25 -13.07 -16.57 1.27
CA LYS A 25 -13.97 -15.63 0.57
C LYS A 25 -14.80 -14.81 1.55
N LEU A 26 -15.33 -15.42 2.61
CA LEU A 26 -16.10 -14.72 3.64
C LEU A 26 -15.25 -13.71 4.41
N ALA A 27 -14.06 -14.12 4.86
CA ALA A 27 -13.15 -13.26 5.61
C ALA A 27 -12.72 -12.05 4.79
N VAL A 28 -12.25 -12.27 3.56
CA VAL A 28 -11.80 -11.18 2.67
C VAL A 28 -12.96 -10.28 2.25
N SER A 29 -14.15 -10.83 2.00
CA SER A 29 -15.33 -10.02 1.64
C SER A 29 -15.77 -9.12 2.80
N PHE A 30 -15.80 -9.64 4.03
CA PHE A 30 -16.08 -8.83 5.22
C PHE A 30 -15.02 -7.74 5.40
N MET A 31 -13.75 -8.09 5.22
CA MET A 31 -12.61 -7.19 5.32
C MET A 31 -12.75 -6.03 4.32
N LEU A 32 -13.06 -6.31 3.05
CA LEU A 32 -13.30 -5.31 2.01
C LEU A 32 -14.52 -4.43 2.29
N ALA A 33 -15.60 -5.00 2.84
CA ALA A 33 -16.78 -4.22 3.20
C ALA A 33 -16.52 -3.23 4.36
N HIS A 34 -15.71 -3.64 5.34
CA HIS A 34 -15.54 -2.93 6.61
C HIS A 34 -14.60 -1.71 6.48
N PRO A 35 -14.93 -0.50 6.98
CA PRO A 35 -14.14 0.72 6.71
C PRO A 35 -12.74 0.73 7.34
N TYR A 36 -12.47 -0.16 8.30
CA TYR A 36 -11.21 -0.17 9.04
C TYR A 36 -10.02 -0.60 8.19
N GLY A 37 -8.97 0.21 8.26
CA GLY A 37 -7.66 -0.10 7.69
C GLY A 37 -7.64 -0.06 6.17
N PHE A 38 -6.42 -0.14 5.66
CA PHE A 38 -6.19 -0.48 4.27
C PHE A 38 -6.31 -2.00 4.12
N THR A 39 -6.98 -2.44 3.05
CA THR A 39 -7.28 -3.86 2.84
C THR A 39 -6.44 -4.42 1.72
N ARG A 40 -5.56 -5.37 2.05
CA ARG A 40 -4.74 -6.09 1.08
C ARG A 40 -5.37 -7.44 0.75
N VAL A 41 -5.55 -7.70 -0.53
CA VAL A 41 -6.04 -8.98 -1.04
C VAL A 41 -4.86 -9.75 -1.60
N MET A 42 -4.54 -10.88 -0.99
CA MET A 42 -3.39 -11.68 -1.38
C MET A 42 -3.68 -12.52 -2.62
N SER A 43 -2.62 -12.92 -3.30
CA SER A 43 -2.69 -13.99 -4.28
C SER A 43 -1.49 -14.89 -4.19
N SER A 44 -1.74 -16.18 -4.35
CA SER A 44 -0.78 -17.23 -4.07
C SER A 44 -0.67 -18.22 -5.20
N TYR A 45 0.12 -19.26 -4.94
CA TYR A 45 0.26 -20.44 -5.75
C TYR A 45 -0.22 -21.66 -4.95
N PHE A 46 -0.50 -22.72 -5.70
CA PHE A 46 -0.93 -23.97 -5.14
C PHE A 46 0.26 -24.67 -4.47
N PHE A 47 0.14 -24.96 -3.19
CA PHE A 47 1.12 -25.71 -2.40
C PHE A 47 0.45 -26.84 -1.63
N GLN A 48 1.09 -28.01 -1.56
CA GLN A 48 0.66 -29.11 -0.71
C GLN A 48 1.20 -28.95 0.70
N GLU A 49 2.48 -28.60 0.83
CA GLU A 49 3.16 -28.35 2.11
C GLU A 49 3.62 -26.89 2.21
N SER A 50 3.78 -26.39 3.43
CA SER A 50 4.19 -24.99 3.68
C SER A 50 5.57 -24.63 3.12
N SER A 51 6.40 -25.64 2.82
CA SER A 51 7.74 -25.49 2.24
C SER A 51 7.77 -25.55 0.71
N ASP A 52 6.64 -25.80 0.06
CA ASP A 52 6.63 -25.88 -1.40
C ASP A 52 6.95 -24.52 -2.00
N SER A 53 7.82 -24.53 -3.00
CA SER A 53 8.24 -23.30 -3.70
C SER A 53 7.18 -22.88 -4.72
N PRO A 54 7.16 -21.59 -5.12
CA PRO A 54 6.35 -21.13 -6.24
C PRO A 54 6.62 -21.95 -7.52
N PRO A 55 5.66 -22.09 -8.44
CA PRO A 55 5.84 -22.87 -9.68
C PRO A 55 7.10 -22.41 -10.44
N TYR A 56 7.97 -23.34 -10.80
CA TYR A 56 9.26 -23.07 -11.45
C TYR A 56 9.57 -24.05 -12.60
N ASP A 57 10.42 -23.64 -13.55
CA ASP A 57 10.90 -24.47 -14.65
C ASP A 57 12.16 -25.29 -14.29
N ASP A 58 12.65 -26.15 -15.19
CA ASP A 58 13.83 -27.01 -14.91
C ASP A 58 15.12 -26.21 -14.63
N ASP A 59 15.16 -24.93 -15.01
CA ASP A 59 16.27 -24.00 -14.77
C ASP A 59 16.07 -23.17 -13.48
N TYR A 60 15.04 -23.50 -12.69
CA TYR A 60 14.64 -22.82 -11.45
C TYR A 60 14.14 -21.37 -11.62
N ASN A 61 13.70 -20.99 -12.82
CA ASN A 61 13.02 -19.72 -13.01
C ASN A 61 11.55 -19.86 -12.61
N THR A 62 11.00 -18.84 -11.96
CA THR A 62 9.57 -18.80 -11.63
C THR A 62 8.74 -18.77 -12.90
N LEU A 63 7.70 -19.60 -12.95
CA LEU A 63 6.80 -19.70 -14.09
C LEU A 63 5.82 -18.51 -14.13
N ASP A 64 5.57 -18.01 -15.34
CA ASP A 64 4.58 -16.96 -15.58
C ASP A 64 3.17 -17.38 -15.12
N VAL A 65 2.40 -16.40 -14.66
CA VAL A 65 0.98 -16.58 -14.36
C VAL A 65 0.19 -16.70 -15.66
N ILE A 66 -0.49 -17.83 -15.85
CA ILE A 66 -1.43 -18.01 -16.95
C ILE A 66 -2.81 -17.62 -16.49
N ILE A 67 -3.48 -16.70 -17.19
CA ILE A 67 -4.88 -16.36 -16.93
C ILE A 67 -5.77 -17.22 -17.83
N ASN A 68 -6.61 -18.05 -17.22
CA ASN A 68 -7.55 -18.90 -17.92
C ASN A 68 -8.75 -18.08 -18.45
N PRO A 69 -9.48 -18.59 -19.46
CA PRO A 69 -10.66 -17.91 -20.00
C PRO A 69 -11.79 -17.66 -19.00
N ASP A 70 -11.85 -18.43 -17.91
CA ASP A 70 -12.81 -18.26 -16.81
C ASP A 70 -12.35 -17.24 -15.75
N GLY A 71 -11.21 -16.57 -15.99
CA GLY A 71 -10.64 -15.58 -15.08
C GLY A 71 -9.80 -16.16 -13.93
N THR A 72 -9.75 -17.49 -13.79
CA THR A 72 -8.89 -18.15 -12.81
C THR A 72 -7.44 -18.15 -13.26
N CYS A 73 -6.51 -18.38 -12.34
CA CYS A 73 -5.12 -18.56 -12.68
C CYS A 73 -4.77 -20.04 -12.90
N GLY A 74 -3.81 -20.26 -13.80
CA GLY A 74 -3.22 -21.54 -14.13
C GLY A 74 -1.72 -21.53 -13.90
N ASN A 75 -1.04 -22.56 -14.39
CA ASN A 75 0.41 -22.73 -14.22
C ASN A 75 0.86 -22.85 -12.75
N GLY A 76 -0.02 -23.39 -11.90
CA GLY A 76 0.22 -23.54 -10.45
C GLY A 76 -0.15 -22.30 -9.63
N TRP A 77 -0.64 -21.22 -10.23
CA TRP A 77 -1.10 -20.02 -9.54
C TRP A 77 -2.59 -20.08 -9.18
N VAL A 78 -3.00 -19.46 -8.07
CA VAL A 78 -4.37 -19.52 -7.52
C VAL A 78 -5.15 -18.20 -7.69
N CYS A 79 -4.47 -17.06 -7.62
CA CYS A 79 -5.04 -15.71 -7.82
C CYS A 79 -6.35 -15.45 -7.09
N GLU A 80 -6.33 -15.51 -5.77
CA GLU A 80 -7.47 -15.29 -4.90
C GLU A 80 -8.11 -13.91 -5.08
N HIS A 81 -7.35 -12.90 -5.54
CA HIS A 81 -7.89 -11.59 -5.92
C HIS A 81 -8.90 -11.64 -7.07
N ARG A 82 -8.85 -12.68 -7.92
CA ARG A 82 -9.75 -12.87 -9.06
C ARG A 82 -10.99 -13.69 -8.72
N TRP A 83 -11.07 -14.25 -7.52
CA TRP A 83 -12.23 -15.02 -7.12
C TRP A 83 -13.46 -14.10 -7.10
N GLY A 84 -14.57 -14.57 -7.68
CA GLY A 84 -15.75 -13.75 -7.98
C GLY A 84 -16.17 -12.81 -6.84
N PRO A 85 -16.51 -13.34 -5.64
CA PRO A 85 -16.91 -12.51 -4.51
C PRO A 85 -15.85 -11.47 -4.12
N ILE A 86 -14.57 -11.81 -4.18
CA ILE A 86 -13.48 -10.91 -3.79
C ILE A 86 -13.34 -9.78 -4.83
N ALA A 87 -13.32 -10.11 -6.12
CA ALA A 87 -13.26 -9.13 -7.19
C ALA A 87 -14.47 -8.16 -7.15
N HIS A 88 -15.68 -8.68 -6.93
CA HIS A 88 -16.88 -7.84 -6.77
C HIS A 88 -16.83 -6.99 -5.50
N MET A 89 -16.26 -7.50 -4.41
CA MET A 89 -16.11 -6.72 -3.18
C MET A 89 -15.04 -5.61 -3.28
N VAL A 90 -14.09 -5.71 -4.21
CA VAL A 90 -13.22 -4.58 -4.57
C VAL A 90 -14.03 -3.47 -5.26
N GLU A 91 -14.96 -3.81 -6.17
CA GLU A 91 -15.90 -2.84 -6.75
C GLU A 91 -16.73 -2.15 -5.64
N PHE A 92 -17.27 -2.93 -4.70
CA PHE A 92 -17.98 -2.38 -3.53
C PHE A 92 -17.11 -1.43 -2.72
N ARG A 93 -15.89 -1.86 -2.35
CA ARG A 93 -14.94 -1.06 -1.56
C ARG A 93 -14.71 0.31 -2.18
N ASN A 94 -14.50 0.34 -3.49
CA ASN A 94 -14.25 1.55 -4.25
C ASN A 94 -15.49 2.45 -4.29
N ALA A 95 -16.68 1.88 -4.54
CA ALA A 95 -17.92 2.64 -4.60
C ALA A 95 -18.27 3.32 -3.27
N VAL A 96 -17.96 2.65 -2.14
CA VAL A 96 -18.27 3.15 -0.79
C VAL A 96 -17.09 3.86 -0.11
N ALA A 97 -16.06 4.23 -0.87
CA ALA A 97 -14.90 4.94 -0.34
C ALA A 97 -15.31 6.25 0.34
N GLY A 98 -14.64 6.55 1.47
CA GLY A 98 -14.87 7.75 2.27
C GLY A 98 -16.14 7.75 3.13
N THR A 99 -16.94 6.69 3.12
CA THR A 99 -18.15 6.62 3.97
C THR A 99 -17.90 5.86 5.27
N GLU A 100 -18.45 6.35 6.37
CA GLU A 100 -18.46 5.65 7.66
C GLU A 100 -19.36 4.40 7.63
N MET A 101 -19.13 3.50 8.58
CA MET A 101 -20.03 2.37 8.81
C MET A 101 -21.20 2.79 9.70
N GLY A 102 -22.42 2.47 9.28
CA GLY A 102 -23.65 2.73 10.02
C GLY A 102 -24.61 1.55 9.95
N ASN A 103 -25.76 1.64 10.63
CA ASN A 103 -26.83 0.63 10.61
C ASN A 103 -26.31 -0.81 10.85
N PHE A 104 -25.32 -0.94 11.74
CA PHE A 104 -24.67 -2.21 12.02
C PHE A 104 -25.62 -3.17 12.74
N SER A 105 -25.71 -4.41 12.24
CA SER A 105 -26.46 -5.52 12.81
C SER A 105 -25.57 -6.75 12.90
N LEU A 106 -25.64 -7.44 14.04
CA LEU A 106 -24.95 -8.69 14.29
C LEU A 106 -25.90 -9.61 15.06
N GLU A 107 -26.28 -10.74 14.46
CA GLU A 107 -27.18 -11.73 15.06
C GLU A 107 -26.65 -13.14 14.78
N GLY A 108 -26.08 -13.79 15.81
CA GLY A 108 -25.47 -15.12 15.63
C GLY A 108 -24.29 -15.08 14.65
N ASP A 109 -24.44 -15.75 13.52
CA ASP A 109 -23.45 -15.84 12.43
C ASP A 109 -23.75 -14.90 11.25
N GLN A 110 -24.71 -14.02 11.43
CA GLN A 110 -25.17 -13.03 10.45
C GLN A 110 -24.64 -11.65 10.81
N VAL A 111 -24.08 -10.96 9.82
CA VAL A 111 -23.62 -9.58 9.95
C VAL A 111 -24.13 -8.76 8.79
N ALA A 112 -24.59 -7.54 9.07
CA ALA A 112 -25.00 -6.60 8.04
C ALA A 112 -24.70 -5.17 8.48
N PHE A 113 -24.32 -4.31 7.54
CA PHE A 113 -24.09 -2.89 7.82
C PHE A 113 -24.12 -2.06 6.54
N SER A 114 -24.36 -0.76 6.73
CA SER A 114 -24.27 0.25 5.68
C SER A 114 -22.92 0.94 5.67
N ARG A 115 -22.54 1.43 4.49
CA ARG A 115 -21.41 2.31 4.24
C ARG A 115 -21.95 3.63 3.69
N GLY A 116 -22.28 4.53 4.63
CA GLY A 116 -23.02 5.76 4.36
C GLY A 116 -24.32 5.53 3.60
N ASP A 117 -24.58 6.39 2.62
CA ASP A 117 -25.67 6.29 1.65
C ASP A 117 -25.25 5.60 0.34
N LYS A 118 -24.01 5.09 0.27
CA LYS A 118 -23.42 4.56 -0.97
C LYS A 118 -23.50 3.05 -1.11
N GLY A 119 -23.58 2.30 -0.01
CA GLY A 119 -23.66 0.84 -0.12
C GLY A 119 -24.06 0.12 1.15
N PHE A 120 -24.44 -1.13 0.99
CA PHE A 120 -24.88 -2.01 2.05
C PHE A 120 -24.29 -3.41 1.84
N PHE A 121 -23.78 -3.99 2.92
CA PHE A 121 -23.16 -5.32 2.96
C PHE A 121 -23.91 -6.20 3.94
N ALA A 122 -24.10 -7.47 3.58
CA ALA A 122 -24.62 -8.51 4.45
C ALA A 122 -23.94 -9.85 4.18
N MET A 123 -23.78 -10.66 5.23
CA MET A 123 -23.15 -11.98 5.15
C MET A 123 -23.75 -12.91 6.22
N ALA A 124 -23.89 -14.20 5.91
CA ALA A 124 -24.42 -15.21 6.82
C ALA A 124 -23.66 -16.54 6.71
N LYS A 125 -22.83 -16.88 7.70
CA LYS A 125 -21.95 -18.07 7.58
C LYS A 125 -22.73 -19.38 7.34
N SER A 126 -23.95 -19.50 7.86
CA SER A 126 -24.85 -20.65 7.73
C SER A 126 -25.48 -20.81 6.34
N GLY A 127 -25.30 -19.84 5.45
CA GLY A 127 -25.87 -19.88 4.11
C GLY A 127 -27.22 -19.17 3.96
N PHE A 128 -27.80 -18.69 5.07
CA PHE A 128 -29.16 -18.14 5.08
C PHE A 128 -29.31 -16.88 5.94
N MET A 129 -29.98 -15.89 5.38
CA MET A 129 -30.45 -14.68 6.06
C MET A 129 -31.74 -14.22 5.37
N ASP A 130 -32.76 -13.83 6.13
CA ASP A 130 -33.98 -13.19 5.61
C ASP A 130 -34.47 -12.19 6.66
N GLY A 131 -34.34 -10.90 6.37
CA GLY A 131 -34.65 -9.83 7.32
C GLY A 131 -34.85 -8.47 6.64
N ASN A 132 -35.45 -7.53 7.37
CA ASN A 132 -35.62 -6.16 6.90
C ASN A 132 -34.63 -5.25 7.61
N PHE A 133 -33.78 -4.56 6.84
CA PHE A 133 -32.66 -3.78 7.36
C PHE A 133 -32.77 -2.32 6.93
N GLN A 134 -32.27 -1.42 7.79
CA GLN A 134 -32.04 -0.03 7.41
C GLN A 134 -30.72 0.03 6.63
N THR A 135 -30.79 0.36 5.34
CA THR A 135 -29.60 0.35 4.48
C THR A 135 -28.87 1.68 4.44
N GLY A 136 -29.55 2.78 4.80
CA GLY A 136 -29.02 4.14 4.62
C GLY A 136 -28.94 4.60 3.16
N MET A 137 -29.16 3.71 2.19
CA MET A 137 -29.12 4.02 0.76
C MET A 137 -30.41 4.71 0.30
N PRO A 138 -30.35 5.53 -0.77
CA PRO A 138 -31.55 6.11 -1.37
C PRO A 138 -32.50 5.04 -1.91
N GLY A 139 -33.81 5.33 -1.89
CA GLY A 139 -34.80 4.43 -2.48
C GLY A 139 -34.54 4.15 -3.96
N GLY A 140 -34.53 2.88 -4.36
CA GLY A 140 -34.12 2.45 -5.68
C GLY A 140 -33.96 0.94 -5.80
N SER A 141 -33.62 0.47 -7.00
CA SER A 141 -33.26 -0.92 -7.23
C SER A 141 -31.76 -1.03 -7.49
N TYR A 142 -31.09 -1.88 -6.73
CA TYR A 142 -29.65 -2.05 -6.77
C TYR A 142 -29.28 -3.48 -7.11
N CYS A 143 -28.28 -3.63 -7.97
CA CYS A 143 -27.70 -4.92 -8.31
C CYS A 143 -27.03 -5.55 -7.07
N ASN A 144 -27.31 -6.84 -6.81
CA ASN A 144 -26.45 -7.65 -5.97
C ASN A 144 -25.18 -7.98 -6.75
N ILE A 145 -24.07 -7.33 -6.41
CA ILE A 145 -22.85 -7.44 -7.20
C ILE A 145 -22.20 -8.83 -7.04
N ILE A 146 -22.42 -9.50 -5.91
CA ILE A 146 -21.79 -10.80 -5.61
C ILE A 146 -22.16 -11.85 -6.65
N ASP A 147 -23.43 -11.87 -7.08
CA ASP A 147 -23.95 -12.80 -8.09
C ASP A 147 -23.92 -12.25 -9.53
N GLY A 148 -23.17 -11.16 -9.75
CA GLY A 148 -23.06 -10.52 -11.08
C GLY A 148 -24.38 -9.88 -11.54
N CYS A 149 -25.18 -9.36 -10.61
CA CYS A 149 -26.51 -8.79 -10.84
C CYS A 149 -27.57 -9.80 -11.30
N ALA A 150 -27.41 -11.08 -10.99
CA ALA A 150 -28.46 -12.07 -11.19
C ALA A 150 -29.68 -11.77 -10.30
N THR A 151 -29.44 -11.19 -9.12
CA THR A 151 -30.50 -10.68 -8.24
C THR A 151 -30.38 -9.18 -7.99
N GLN A 152 -31.46 -8.57 -7.51
CA GLN A 152 -31.53 -7.15 -7.17
C GLN A 152 -32.21 -6.96 -5.82
N VAL A 153 -31.76 -5.95 -5.08
CA VAL A 153 -32.38 -5.50 -3.84
C VAL A 153 -33.13 -4.20 -4.12
N THR A 154 -34.37 -4.14 -3.65
CA THR A 154 -35.15 -2.89 -3.69
C THR A 154 -35.08 -2.21 -2.34
N VAL A 155 -34.54 -0.99 -2.34
CA VAL A 155 -34.52 -0.09 -1.18
C VAL A 155 -35.76 0.81 -1.26
N ASN A 156 -36.55 0.82 -0.19
CA ASN A 156 -37.73 1.65 -0.05
C ASN A 156 -37.36 3.13 0.10
N GLY A 157 -38.34 4.03 -0.06
CA GLY A 157 -38.11 5.48 0.08
C GLY A 157 -37.68 5.93 1.49
N ASP A 158 -37.82 5.07 2.51
CA ASP A 158 -37.35 5.29 3.88
C ASP A 158 -35.97 4.67 4.17
N GLY A 159 -35.29 4.16 3.14
CA GLY A 159 -33.97 3.53 3.23
C GLY A 159 -33.99 2.05 3.66
N THR A 160 -35.16 1.48 3.97
CA THR A 160 -35.27 0.07 4.36
C THR A 160 -35.25 -0.86 3.16
N ALA A 161 -34.68 -2.06 3.32
CA ALA A 161 -34.71 -3.10 2.30
C ALA A 161 -34.87 -4.49 2.92
N GLN A 162 -35.59 -5.37 2.22
CA GLN A 162 -35.56 -6.80 2.52
C GLN A 162 -34.29 -7.41 1.96
N ILE A 163 -33.48 -7.99 2.85
CA ILE A 163 -32.23 -8.67 2.53
C ILE A 163 -32.44 -10.16 2.69
N ARG A 164 -32.18 -10.89 1.61
CA ARG A 164 -32.34 -12.35 1.56
C ARG A 164 -31.11 -13.00 0.95
N ILE A 165 -30.40 -13.79 1.75
CA ILE A 165 -29.28 -14.63 1.33
C ILE A 165 -29.75 -16.08 1.40
N THR A 166 -29.63 -16.82 0.30
CA THR A 166 -29.97 -18.24 0.21
C THR A 166 -28.89 -19.09 -0.44
N ASP A 167 -27.80 -18.48 -0.88
CA ASP A 167 -26.66 -19.18 -1.47
C ASP A 167 -25.76 -19.68 -0.34
N SER A 168 -25.77 -20.99 -0.08
CA SER A 168 -24.94 -21.60 0.96
C SER A 168 -23.46 -21.70 0.59
N MET A 169 -23.10 -21.51 -0.68
CA MET A 169 -21.72 -21.56 -1.17
C MET A 169 -21.05 -20.19 -1.17
N GLU A 170 -21.83 -19.12 -1.39
CA GLU A 170 -21.36 -17.73 -1.34
C GLU A 170 -22.36 -16.84 -0.60
N PRO A 171 -22.52 -16.99 0.73
CA PRO A 171 -23.55 -16.30 1.48
C PRO A 171 -23.16 -14.86 1.82
N ILE A 172 -22.88 -14.08 0.78
CA ILE A 172 -22.49 -12.68 0.81
C ILE A 172 -23.47 -11.94 -0.10
N LEU A 173 -23.91 -10.77 0.33
CA LEU A 173 -24.70 -9.85 -0.45
C LEU A 173 -24.09 -8.46 -0.31
N ALA A 174 -23.91 -7.79 -1.44
CA ALA A 174 -23.40 -6.43 -1.47
C ALA A 174 -24.13 -5.64 -2.55
N ILE A 175 -24.60 -4.46 -2.19
CA ILE A 175 -25.27 -3.52 -3.09
C ILE A 175 -24.65 -2.15 -2.92
N CYS A 176 -24.41 -1.44 -4.03
CA CYS A 176 -23.85 -0.10 -3.97
C CYS A 176 -24.35 0.79 -5.12
N VAL A 177 -24.33 2.09 -4.88
CA VAL A 177 -24.70 3.11 -5.86
C VAL A 177 -23.68 3.06 -7.00
N GLY A 178 -24.17 2.85 -8.23
CA GLY A 178 -23.33 2.85 -9.44
C GLY A 178 -22.59 1.54 -9.73
N CYS A 179 -22.75 0.52 -8.89
CA CYS A 179 -22.10 -0.77 -9.12
C CYS A 179 -22.85 -1.62 -10.15
N THR A 180 -22.10 -2.36 -10.96
CA THR A 180 -22.58 -3.16 -12.10
C THR A 180 -22.22 -4.64 -12.01
N GLY A 181 -21.52 -5.07 -10.95
CA GLY A 181 -21.16 -6.47 -10.75
C GLY A 181 -20.29 -7.01 -11.88
N GLY A 182 -19.31 -6.21 -12.32
CA GLY A 182 -18.40 -6.57 -13.42
C GLY A 182 -19.04 -6.66 -14.82
N ARG A 183 -20.31 -6.30 -15.01
CA ARG A 183 -21.00 -6.37 -16.31
C ARG A 183 -20.75 -5.09 -17.11
N THR A 184 -19.72 -5.10 -17.95
CA THR A 184 -19.49 -4.02 -18.92
C THR A 184 -20.63 -3.99 -19.95
N THR A 185 -21.42 -2.91 -19.92
CA THR A 185 -22.26 -2.52 -21.05
C THR A 185 -21.51 -1.42 -21.79
N PRO A 186 -21.16 -1.57 -23.08
CA PRO A 186 -20.44 -0.52 -23.80
C PRO A 186 -21.43 0.55 -24.26
N GLU A 187 -21.24 1.81 -23.84
CA GLU A 187 -21.76 2.96 -24.58
C GLU A 187 -20.70 4.06 -24.76
N PRO A 188 -20.71 4.78 -25.90
CA PRO A 188 -19.55 5.46 -26.44
C PRO A 188 -19.47 6.94 -26.05
N SER A 189 -18.26 7.43 -25.76
CA SER A 189 -17.99 8.87 -25.76
C SER A 189 -17.48 9.31 -27.13
N THR A 190 -18.30 10.09 -27.82
CA THR A 190 -17.97 10.77 -29.08
C THR A 190 -17.42 12.14 -28.75
N THR A 191 -16.20 12.50 -29.19
CA THR A 191 -15.87 13.90 -29.51
C THR A 191 -14.83 13.96 -30.62
N THR A 192 -15.13 14.83 -31.57
CA THR A 192 -14.70 14.89 -32.97
C THR A 192 -13.30 15.47 -33.17
N MET A 193 -12.52 14.88 -34.09
CA MET A 193 -11.27 15.46 -34.59
C MET A 193 -11.53 16.66 -35.51
N SER A 194 -10.76 17.74 -35.33
CA SER A 194 -10.54 18.77 -36.36
C SER A 194 -9.05 18.84 -36.67
N THR A 195 -8.70 18.84 -37.95
CA THR A 195 -7.34 18.84 -38.49
C THR A 195 -6.83 20.26 -38.76
N GLN A 196 -5.50 20.44 -38.72
CA GLN A 196 -4.60 21.24 -39.62
C GLN A 196 -3.47 21.96 -38.82
N PRO A 197 -2.37 22.46 -39.44
CA PRO A 197 -1.24 21.84 -40.16
C PRO A 197 0.10 21.88 -39.39
N THR A 198 1.08 21.09 -39.86
CA THR A 198 2.46 20.99 -39.34
C THR A 198 3.34 22.23 -39.58
N THR A 199 4.08 22.67 -38.55
CA THR A 199 5.27 23.57 -38.62
C THR A 199 6.26 23.22 -37.48
N PRO A 200 7.55 23.61 -37.56
CA PRO A 200 8.70 22.76 -37.29
C PRO A 200 9.02 22.59 -35.79
N GLU A 201 9.81 21.56 -35.52
CA GLU A 201 10.32 21.16 -34.20
C GLU A 201 10.84 22.34 -33.35
N PRO A 202 10.26 22.58 -32.15
CA PRO A 202 10.78 23.56 -31.22
C PRO A 202 12.08 23.07 -30.58
N THR A 203 13.12 23.89 -30.67
CA THR A 203 14.34 23.73 -29.87
C THR A 203 13.98 23.80 -28.39
N GLU A 204 14.33 22.74 -27.67
CA GLU A 204 14.05 22.51 -26.25
C GLU A 204 14.53 23.68 -25.37
N PRO A 205 13.64 24.35 -24.61
CA PRO A 205 14.05 25.26 -23.56
C PRO A 205 14.66 24.47 -22.40
N SER A 206 15.82 24.88 -21.91
CA SER A 206 16.52 24.27 -20.76
C SER A 206 15.58 24.17 -19.55
N VAL A 207 15.21 22.93 -19.20
CA VAL A 207 14.42 22.57 -18.01
C VAL A 207 15.20 22.97 -16.75
N PRO A 208 14.60 23.69 -15.78
CA PRO A 208 15.20 23.81 -14.46
C PRO A 208 15.35 22.41 -13.88
N ASN A 209 16.57 22.01 -13.48
CA ASN A 209 16.76 20.69 -12.88
C ASN A 209 16.00 20.66 -11.54
N TYR A 210 14.90 19.90 -11.47
CA TYR A 210 14.10 19.68 -10.25
C TYR A 210 14.63 18.51 -9.42
N ILE A 211 15.63 17.78 -9.93
CA ILE A 211 16.31 16.72 -9.21
C ILE A 211 17.38 17.35 -8.31
N HIS A 212 17.23 17.18 -7.00
CA HIS A 212 18.20 17.65 -6.03
C HIS A 212 18.64 16.52 -5.11
N ARG A 213 19.96 16.45 -4.86
CA ARG A 213 20.53 15.57 -3.86
C ARG A 213 19.91 15.86 -2.49
N THR A 214 19.44 14.82 -1.83
CA THR A 214 18.73 14.85 -0.56
C THR A 214 19.29 13.74 0.31
N ILE A 215 19.61 14.05 1.56
CA ILE A 215 20.20 13.09 2.50
C ILE A 215 19.27 12.97 3.70
N ILE A 216 19.03 11.74 4.15
CA ILE A 216 18.25 11.46 5.35
C ILE A 216 19.14 10.69 6.34
N PHE A 217 19.17 11.18 7.56
CA PHE A 217 19.70 10.50 8.73
C PHE A 217 18.59 10.20 9.74
N ILE A 218 18.54 8.99 10.27
CA ILE A 218 17.67 8.61 11.39
C ILE A 218 18.53 7.97 12.49
N GLU A 219 18.56 8.58 13.67
CA GLU A 219 19.26 8.03 14.83
C GLU A 219 18.45 6.88 15.45
N LYS A 220 19.07 5.70 15.52
CA LYS A 220 18.58 4.58 16.32
C LYS A 220 19.70 3.58 16.60
N GLU A 221 19.96 3.33 17.88
CA GLU A 221 20.77 2.17 18.27
C GLU A 221 20.02 0.87 17.95
N THR A 222 20.63 0.03 17.12
CA THR A 222 20.09 -1.25 16.66
C THR A 222 20.90 -2.42 17.19
N ALA A 223 20.27 -3.58 17.31
CA ALA A 223 20.97 -4.83 17.63
C ALA A 223 21.59 -5.45 16.36
N PRO A 224 22.63 -6.29 16.50
CA PRO A 224 23.17 -7.06 15.39
C PRO A 224 22.06 -7.86 14.67
N GLY A 225 22.00 -7.73 13.34
CA GLY A 225 20.97 -8.36 12.51
C GLY A 225 19.68 -7.55 12.36
N GLN A 226 19.57 -6.39 13.03
CA GLN A 226 18.54 -5.40 12.71
C GLN A 226 19.04 -4.42 11.67
N ASP A 227 18.14 -4.06 10.77
CA ASP A 227 18.37 -3.17 9.64
C ASP A 227 17.28 -2.09 9.64
N MET A 228 17.63 -0.91 9.14
CA MET A 228 16.70 0.21 9.03
C MET A 228 16.36 0.52 7.58
N PHE A 229 15.07 0.76 7.35
CA PHE A 229 14.51 1.25 6.10
C PHE A 229 13.75 2.54 6.35
N ALA A 230 13.63 3.36 5.31
CA ALA A 230 12.73 4.49 5.29
C ALA A 230 11.54 4.18 4.40
N THR A 231 10.36 4.54 4.90
CA THR A 231 9.14 4.69 4.11
C THR A 231 8.77 6.17 4.12
N GLY A 232 8.18 6.69 3.06
CA GLY A 232 7.92 8.12 2.99
C GLY A 232 7.23 8.56 1.71
N GLY A 233 7.26 9.86 1.44
CA GLY A 233 6.59 10.47 0.30
C GLY A 233 5.71 11.62 0.77
N ILE A 234 4.50 11.74 0.24
CA ILE A 234 3.50 12.69 0.71
C ILE A 234 2.38 11.95 1.42
N GLY A 235 1.95 12.45 2.58
CA GLY A 235 0.91 11.80 3.37
C GLY A 235 -0.42 11.76 2.62
N HIS A 236 -1.18 10.70 2.86
CA HIS A 236 -2.52 10.47 2.29
C HIS A 236 -3.51 11.60 2.51
N GLU A 237 -3.35 12.33 3.62
CA GLU A 237 -4.21 13.47 3.96
C GLU A 237 -3.88 14.74 3.15
N ARG A 238 -2.74 14.76 2.46
CA ARG A 238 -2.21 15.93 1.76
C ARG A 238 -2.40 15.84 0.26
N ARG A 239 -2.12 14.68 -0.32
CA ARG A 239 -2.17 14.52 -1.77
C ARG A 239 -3.14 13.40 -2.15
N PRO A 240 -4.12 13.68 -3.04
CA PRO A 240 -4.96 12.63 -3.60
C PRO A 240 -4.15 11.78 -4.59
N GLY A 241 -4.55 10.52 -4.80
CA GLY A 241 -3.90 9.65 -5.78
C GLY A 241 -2.73 8.82 -5.24
N CYS A 242 -2.52 8.79 -3.91
CA CYS A 242 -1.60 7.83 -3.32
C CYS A 242 -2.09 6.40 -3.54
N THR A 243 -1.21 5.51 -4.01
CA THR A 243 -1.46 4.07 -4.18
C THR A 243 -0.37 3.26 -3.50
N GLU A 244 -0.63 1.98 -3.22
CA GLU A 244 0.39 1.08 -2.65
C GLU A 244 1.48 0.70 -3.64
N ASP A 245 1.20 0.85 -4.94
CA ASP A 245 2.20 0.74 -5.98
C ASP A 245 2.94 2.07 -6.11
N ALA A 246 4.21 2.06 -5.73
CA ALA A 246 5.07 3.23 -5.76
C ALA A 246 5.21 3.85 -7.15
N GLU A 247 5.10 3.05 -8.23
CA GLU A 247 5.22 3.54 -9.61
C GLU A 247 4.02 4.40 -10.03
N THR A 248 2.85 4.11 -9.48
CA THR A 248 1.60 4.77 -9.85
C THR A 248 1.09 5.73 -8.78
N SER A 249 1.78 5.81 -7.64
CA SER A 249 1.38 6.63 -6.51
C SER A 249 1.80 8.08 -6.72
N GLU A 250 0.83 8.99 -6.78
CA GLU A 250 1.08 10.44 -6.80
C GLU A 250 1.82 10.94 -5.53
N CYS A 251 1.82 10.10 -4.49
CA CYS A 251 2.42 10.39 -3.20
C CYS A 251 3.80 9.76 -3.02
N ALA A 252 4.18 8.86 -3.91
CA ALA A 252 5.55 8.41 -4.00
C ALA A 252 6.38 9.51 -4.66
N ILE A 253 7.62 9.66 -4.21
CA ILE A 253 8.55 10.65 -4.75
C ILE A 253 9.66 9.90 -5.46
N SER A 254 9.91 10.25 -6.71
CA SER A 254 10.97 9.70 -7.55
C SER A 254 12.32 9.98 -6.92
N ILE A 255 13.08 8.91 -6.71
CA ILE A 255 14.44 8.96 -6.18
C ILE A 255 15.38 8.13 -7.02
N THR A 256 16.66 8.48 -6.99
CA THR A 256 17.75 7.59 -7.37
C THR A 256 18.71 7.58 -6.20
N THR A 257 18.82 6.44 -5.52
CA THR A 257 19.73 6.35 -4.38
C THR A 257 21.19 6.40 -4.88
N ASN A 258 22.10 6.94 -4.05
CA ASN A 258 23.56 7.03 -4.30
C ASN A 258 24.37 6.06 -3.43
N SER A 259 25.39 5.42 -4.01
CA SER A 259 26.20 4.45 -3.24
C SER A 259 26.98 5.17 -2.15
N LEU A 260 26.99 4.58 -0.95
CA LEU A 260 27.74 5.09 0.21
C LEU A 260 29.15 4.49 0.29
N GLY A 261 29.51 3.58 -0.62
CA GLY A 261 30.80 2.91 -0.69
C GLY A 261 30.68 1.47 -1.19
N GLU A 262 31.81 0.85 -1.54
CA GLU A 262 31.85 -0.51 -2.10
C GLU A 262 32.41 -1.55 -1.12
N THR A 263 32.61 -1.19 0.15
CA THR A 263 33.11 -2.11 1.16
C THR A 263 32.05 -3.13 1.57
N VAL A 264 32.47 -4.23 2.21
CA VAL A 264 31.55 -5.26 2.75
C VAL A 264 30.52 -4.70 3.74
N HIS A 265 30.82 -3.56 4.37
CA HIS A 265 29.87 -2.85 5.24
C HIS A 265 28.62 -2.39 4.47
N TYR A 266 28.81 -1.91 3.24
CA TYR A 266 27.73 -1.38 2.40
C TYR A 266 27.15 -2.41 1.43
N GLU A 267 27.66 -3.64 1.39
CA GLU A 267 27.20 -4.68 0.45
C GLU A 267 25.68 -4.90 0.54
N LYS A 268 25.17 -4.99 1.77
CA LYS A 268 23.74 -5.17 2.05
C LYS A 268 22.90 -3.98 1.59
N TYR A 269 23.31 -2.75 1.91
CA TYR A 269 22.69 -1.52 1.41
C TYR A 269 22.71 -1.45 -0.13
N ASN A 270 23.87 -1.72 -0.74
CA ASN A 270 24.07 -1.72 -2.19
C ASN A 270 23.23 -2.76 -2.91
N THR A 271 22.90 -3.86 -2.25
CA THR A 271 22.03 -4.89 -2.83
C THR A 271 20.57 -4.46 -2.76
N TRP A 272 20.08 -4.03 -1.60
CA TRP A 272 18.68 -3.62 -1.41
C TRP A 272 18.29 -2.35 -2.17
N ARG A 273 19.24 -1.46 -2.46
CA ARG A 273 18.94 -0.21 -3.16
C ARG A 273 18.77 -0.39 -4.68
N VAL A 274 19.19 -1.52 -5.24
CA VAL A 274 18.99 -1.81 -6.67
C VAL A 274 17.49 -1.95 -6.89
N GLY A 275 16.92 -1.18 -7.83
CA GLY A 275 15.48 -1.21 -8.10
C GLY A 275 14.63 -0.38 -7.13
N ASP A 276 15.25 0.30 -6.16
CA ASP A 276 14.59 1.30 -5.32
C ASP A 276 14.60 2.66 -6.04
N THR A 277 13.45 3.06 -6.55
CA THR A 277 13.27 4.24 -7.43
C THR A 277 12.27 5.24 -6.88
N LYS A 278 11.59 4.91 -5.79
CA LYS A 278 10.61 5.77 -5.14
C LYS A 278 10.86 5.82 -3.63
N LEU A 279 10.66 6.98 -3.04
CA LEU A 279 10.36 7.09 -1.61
C LEU A 279 8.85 6.95 -1.48
N ASP A 280 8.38 5.82 -0.95
CA ASP A 280 6.97 5.48 -0.83
C ASP A 280 6.63 4.87 0.56
N TRP A 281 5.34 4.78 0.87
CA TRP A 281 4.85 4.33 2.17
C TRP A 281 4.73 2.81 2.33
N TYR A 282 5.09 2.04 1.31
CA TYR A 282 4.56 0.69 1.10
C TYR A 282 5.62 -0.41 1.02
N GLY A 283 6.87 -0.09 1.32
CA GLY A 283 7.92 -1.07 1.56
C GLY A 283 8.70 -1.38 0.28
N GLU A 284 8.96 -2.65 0.00
CA GLU A 284 9.74 -3.02 -1.19
C GLU A 284 9.02 -2.69 -2.50
N GLN A 285 9.80 -2.22 -3.47
CA GLN A 285 9.35 -2.03 -4.85
C GLN A 285 9.56 -3.28 -5.71
N SER A 286 8.79 -3.36 -6.80
CA SER A 286 8.97 -4.45 -7.76
C SER A 286 10.37 -4.40 -8.37
N GLY A 287 11.11 -5.50 -8.23
CA GLY A 287 12.49 -5.59 -8.72
C GLY A 287 13.51 -4.94 -7.79
N GLN A 288 13.10 -4.50 -6.60
CA GLN A 288 14.04 -4.09 -5.57
C GLN A 288 14.88 -5.30 -5.10
N GLY A 289 16.18 -5.09 -4.91
CA GLY A 289 17.12 -6.17 -4.63
C GLY A 289 16.85 -6.85 -3.29
N THR A 290 17.39 -8.06 -3.10
CA THR A 290 17.31 -8.82 -1.85
C THR A 290 18.71 -9.22 -1.39
N PHE A 291 18.97 -9.23 -0.08
CA PHE A 291 20.27 -9.61 0.48
C PHE A 291 20.14 -10.87 1.32
N ASN A 292 20.83 -11.94 0.92
CA ASN A 292 20.72 -13.27 1.56
C ASN A 292 19.27 -13.78 1.68
N GLY A 293 18.44 -13.48 0.68
CA GLY A 293 17.02 -13.84 0.66
C GLY A 293 16.12 -12.99 1.57
N LEU A 294 16.66 -11.94 2.19
CA LEU A 294 15.88 -10.94 2.91
C LEU A 294 15.49 -9.81 1.95
N SER A 295 14.20 -9.55 1.86
CA SER A 295 13.62 -8.40 1.18
C SER A 295 13.96 -7.09 1.89
N ALA A 296 13.90 -6.00 1.13
CA ALA A 296 13.89 -4.67 1.71
C ALA A 296 12.52 -4.39 2.35
N GLU A 297 12.46 -3.44 3.29
CA GLU A 297 11.18 -2.98 3.89
C GLU A 297 10.91 -1.51 3.54
N GLY A 298 11.43 -1.06 2.39
CA GLY A 298 11.42 0.34 1.94
C GLY A 298 12.75 0.75 1.31
N THR A 299 13.00 2.05 1.28
CA THR A 299 14.31 2.60 0.90
C THR A 299 15.34 2.21 1.96
N PRO A 300 16.39 1.44 1.65
CA PRO A 300 17.34 0.97 2.65
C PRO A 300 18.19 2.12 3.19
N LEU A 301 18.45 2.12 4.49
CA LEU A 301 19.45 2.99 5.10
C LEU A 301 20.69 2.15 5.47
N ALA A 302 21.86 2.74 5.38
CA ALA A 302 23.09 2.14 5.89
C ALA A 302 23.40 2.66 7.29
N TRP A 303 23.81 1.79 8.21
CA TRP A 303 24.33 2.24 9.50
C TRP A 303 25.63 3.01 9.28
N THR A 304 25.79 4.17 9.92
CA THR A 304 27.00 5.00 9.80
C THR A 304 27.52 5.51 11.15
N SER A 305 28.79 5.92 11.15
CA SER A 305 29.49 6.50 12.28
C SER A 305 30.30 7.74 11.86
N ASN A 306 30.59 8.62 12.82
CA ASN A 306 31.50 9.75 12.65
C ASN A 306 32.95 9.43 13.04
N LEU A 307 33.24 8.18 13.43
CA LEU A 307 34.58 7.71 13.82
C LEU A 307 35.34 7.20 12.58
N GLN A 308 36.49 7.79 12.26
CA GLN A 308 37.26 7.49 11.02
C GLN A 308 37.68 6.03 10.87
N ASP A 309 37.90 5.33 11.98
CA ASP A 309 38.36 3.93 11.97
C ASP A 309 37.19 2.92 11.91
N ASP A 310 35.94 3.40 11.94
CA ASP A 310 34.77 2.54 11.88
C ASP A 310 34.44 2.12 10.44
N PRO A 311 34.10 0.85 10.17
CA PRO A 311 33.69 0.38 8.84
C PRO A 311 32.53 1.18 8.21
N GLY A 312 31.65 1.74 9.03
CA GLY A 312 30.56 2.61 8.65
C GLY A 312 30.89 4.11 8.70
N TYR A 313 32.16 4.49 8.76
CA TYR A 313 32.54 5.91 8.71
C TYR A 313 31.92 6.60 7.49
N GLN A 314 31.19 7.68 7.73
CA GLN A 314 30.71 8.58 6.70
C GLN A 314 31.14 10.01 6.98
N PRO A 315 31.85 10.70 6.05
CA PRO A 315 32.28 12.08 6.24
C PRO A 315 31.13 13.07 6.50
N LEU A 316 29.94 12.77 5.98
CA LEU A 316 28.72 13.57 6.18
C LEU A 316 28.04 13.31 7.52
N ASN A 317 28.34 12.19 8.18
CA ASN A 317 27.87 11.95 9.53
C ASN A 317 28.76 12.68 10.53
N THR A 318 28.28 13.83 11.01
CA THR A 318 28.91 14.58 12.11
C THR A 318 28.20 14.40 13.44
N TYR A 319 27.18 13.55 13.50
CA TYR A 319 26.21 13.49 14.58
C TYR A 319 26.52 12.42 15.62
N GLY A 320 27.22 11.35 15.22
CA GLY A 320 27.67 10.29 16.13
C GLY A 320 27.57 8.90 15.50
N GLU A 321 27.69 7.89 16.34
CA GLU A 321 27.38 6.51 15.98
C GLU A 321 25.85 6.29 15.90
N HIS A 322 25.42 5.22 15.23
CA HIS A 322 24.00 4.81 15.14
C HIS A 322 23.08 5.76 14.35
N TYR A 323 23.65 6.55 13.45
CA TYR A 323 22.89 7.30 12.45
C TYR A 323 22.79 6.47 11.18
N TRP A 324 21.57 6.04 10.88
CA TRP A 324 21.24 5.33 9.64
C TRP A 324 21.05 6.35 8.53
N MET A 325 21.67 6.12 7.37
CA MET A 325 21.80 7.11 6.29
C MET A 325 21.29 6.58 4.95
N VAL A 326 20.60 7.42 4.19
CA VAL A 326 20.45 7.29 2.75
C VAL A 326 20.83 8.60 2.06
N ASP A 327 21.59 8.49 0.97
CA ASP A 327 21.90 9.57 0.03
C ASP A 327 21.16 9.28 -1.27
N MET A 328 20.43 10.26 -1.81
CA MET A 328 19.62 10.08 -3.01
C MET A 328 19.45 11.37 -3.78
N ASP A 329 19.31 11.27 -5.08
CA ASP A 329 18.79 12.34 -5.93
C ASP A 329 17.27 12.23 -5.94
N MET A 330 16.57 13.27 -5.48
CA MET A 330 15.12 13.30 -5.31
C MET A 330 14.48 14.31 -6.26
N ASP A 331 13.35 13.95 -6.88
CA ASP A 331 12.56 14.90 -7.67
C ASP A 331 11.75 15.82 -6.75
N CYS A 332 12.28 17.03 -6.53
CA CYS A 332 11.62 18.00 -5.68
C CYS A 332 10.31 18.54 -6.28
N SER A 333 10.04 18.34 -7.58
CA SER A 333 8.76 18.74 -8.17
C SER A 333 7.59 17.87 -7.67
N GLU A 334 7.89 16.66 -7.20
CA GLU A 334 6.93 15.73 -6.60
C GLU A 334 6.78 15.94 -5.08
N THR A 335 7.44 16.95 -4.49
CA THR A 335 7.29 17.29 -3.06
C THR A 335 6.17 18.30 -2.83
N GLU A 336 5.76 18.51 -1.57
CA GLU A 336 4.81 19.56 -1.21
C GLU A 336 5.57 20.79 -0.73
N GLN A 337 5.68 21.81 -1.59
CA GLN A 337 6.44 23.04 -1.32
C GLN A 337 7.92 22.78 -0.93
N GLY A 338 8.53 21.75 -1.50
CA GLY A 338 9.90 21.34 -1.17
C GLY A 338 10.01 20.39 0.02
N TRP A 339 8.90 19.99 0.65
CA TRP A 339 8.87 19.12 1.82
C TRP A 339 8.25 17.76 1.52
N PHE A 340 8.75 16.74 2.21
CA PHE A 340 8.29 15.36 2.16
C PHE A 340 8.17 14.79 3.56
N GLU A 341 7.45 13.69 3.67
CA GLU A 341 7.24 12.94 4.91
C GLU A 341 8.06 11.65 4.88
N VAL A 342 8.56 11.23 6.04
CA VAL A 342 9.35 10.00 6.18
C VAL A 342 9.14 9.35 7.55
N LYS A 343 9.20 8.03 7.57
CA LYS A 343 9.30 7.21 8.78
C LYS A 343 10.44 6.22 8.71
N GLY A 344 11.00 5.88 9.86
CA GLY A 344 11.91 4.77 10.05
C GLY A 344 11.17 3.45 10.33
N PHE A 345 11.64 2.37 9.72
CA PHE A 345 11.25 0.99 10.01
C PHE A 345 12.48 0.18 10.41
N VAL A 346 12.42 -0.57 11.51
CA VAL A 346 13.52 -1.43 11.97
C VAL A 346 13.10 -2.90 11.98
N THR A 347 13.90 -3.76 11.33
CA THR A 347 13.65 -5.20 11.27
C THR A 347 13.88 -5.90 12.62
N GLY A 348 13.60 -7.21 12.68
CA GLY A 348 13.82 -8.01 13.89
C GLY A 348 12.81 -7.71 15.00
N GLY A 349 11.56 -7.40 14.63
CA GLY A 349 10.43 -7.26 15.56
C GLY A 349 10.28 -5.89 16.21
N VAL A 350 11.06 -4.88 15.80
CA VAL A 350 10.87 -3.49 16.26
C VAL A 350 9.75 -2.82 15.46
N GLY A 351 9.76 -2.98 14.14
CA GLY A 351 8.74 -2.46 13.24
C GLY A 351 8.89 -0.97 12.95
N GLU A 352 7.82 -0.37 12.44
CA GLU A 352 7.72 1.06 12.15
C GLU A 352 7.78 1.89 13.44
N GLU A 353 8.38 3.07 13.36
CA GLU A 353 8.36 4.02 14.45
C GLU A 353 6.94 4.51 14.79
N THR A 354 6.76 4.88 16.07
CA THR A 354 5.53 5.53 16.52
C THR A 354 5.33 6.88 15.87
N ASP A 355 4.08 7.29 15.72
CA ASP A 355 3.74 8.63 15.23
C ASP A 355 4.44 9.73 16.03
N VAL A 356 5.02 10.68 15.32
CA VAL A 356 5.67 11.87 15.86
C VAL A 356 4.86 13.09 15.50
N SER A 357 4.61 13.99 16.45
CA SER A 357 4.18 15.33 16.11
C SER A 357 5.43 16.16 15.86
N GLN A 358 5.93 16.15 14.62
CA GLN A 358 7.18 16.83 14.28
C GLN A 358 7.16 18.27 14.82
N ALA A 359 8.25 18.68 15.47
CA ALA A 359 8.40 20.02 15.99
C ALA A 359 8.11 21.05 14.89
N ALA A 360 7.33 22.09 15.22
CA ALA A 360 6.90 23.10 14.25
C ALA A 360 8.07 23.83 13.57
N ASN A 361 9.28 23.79 14.14
CA ASN A 361 10.49 24.44 13.64
C ASN A 361 11.68 23.47 13.71
N CYS A 362 12.11 22.94 12.56
CA CYS A 362 13.36 22.20 12.47
C CYS A 362 14.54 23.17 12.61
N ILE A 363 15.55 22.78 13.39
CA ILE A 363 16.75 23.60 13.57
C ILE A 363 17.77 23.35 12.45
N GLY A 364 18.89 24.07 12.44
CA GLY A 364 19.98 23.91 11.46
C GLY A 364 20.07 25.05 10.44
N THR A 365 21.09 25.04 9.58
CA THR A 365 21.36 26.12 8.61
C THR A 365 20.32 26.26 7.51
N ALA A 366 19.52 25.22 7.27
CA ALA A 366 18.41 25.21 6.33
C ALA A 366 17.06 24.84 7.00
N GLY A 367 17.03 24.90 8.33
CA GLY A 367 15.86 24.69 9.17
C GLY A 367 14.73 25.68 8.88
N GLY A 368 13.61 25.48 9.57
CA GLY A 368 12.40 26.27 9.37
C GLY A 368 11.14 25.47 9.65
N ASP A 369 10.01 26.07 9.28
CA ASP A 369 8.70 25.49 9.54
C ASP A 369 8.24 24.66 8.34
N ALA A 370 7.78 23.44 8.61
CA ALA A 370 7.12 22.61 7.62
C ALA A 370 5.78 23.26 7.21
N PRO A 371 5.33 23.09 5.95
CA PRO A 371 4.13 23.75 5.43
C PRO A 371 2.83 23.21 6.07
N TYR A 372 2.90 22.08 6.76
CA TYR A 372 1.79 21.46 7.47
C TYR A 372 2.30 20.54 8.60
N THR A 373 1.40 20.20 9.52
CA THR A 373 1.68 19.21 10.57
C THR A 373 1.49 17.80 10.01
N SER A 374 2.42 16.91 10.35
CA SER A 374 2.36 15.48 10.06
C SER A 374 2.54 14.67 11.34
N ALA A 375 2.06 13.42 11.31
CA ALA A 375 2.35 12.35 12.26
C ALA A 375 3.69 11.63 11.96
N HIS A 376 4.38 12.08 10.91
CA HIS A 376 5.64 11.55 10.38
C HIS A 376 6.73 12.63 10.49
N HIS A 377 7.98 12.24 10.27
CA HIS A 377 9.04 13.24 10.12
C HIS A 377 8.82 14.01 8.82
N MET A 378 9.08 15.33 8.84
CA MET A 378 9.02 16.28 7.74
C MET A 378 10.45 16.60 7.30
N GLY A 379 10.86 16.07 6.15
CA GLY A 379 12.11 16.38 5.48
C GLY A 379 11.94 17.42 4.39
N LYS A 380 13.06 18.02 3.98
CA LYS A 380 13.14 19.02 2.92
C LYS A 380 14.05 18.52 1.80
N CYS A 381 13.50 18.51 0.59
CA CYS A 381 14.21 18.08 -0.62
C CYS A 381 15.31 19.07 -0.99
N GLY A 382 16.49 18.55 -1.37
CA GLY A 382 17.69 19.34 -1.65
C GLY A 382 18.57 19.63 -0.43
N TYR A 383 18.30 19.00 0.72
CA TYR A 383 18.97 19.27 1.98
C TYR A 383 19.38 17.98 2.71
N LEU A 384 20.20 18.13 3.73
CA LEU A 384 20.49 17.07 4.70
C LEU A 384 19.49 17.16 5.84
N ASN A 385 18.74 16.08 6.06
CA ASN A 385 17.67 15.98 7.05
C ASN A 385 18.09 14.97 8.13
N VAL A 386 17.98 15.35 9.40
CA VAL A 386 18.36 14.50 10.54
C VAL A 386 17.20 14.37 11.49
N PHE A 387 16.84 13.13 11.80
CA PHE A 387 15.76 12.75 12.68
C PHE A 387 16.24 11.78 13.75
N LYS A 388 15.42 11.61 14.78
CA LYS A 388 15.58 10.58 15.80
C LYS A 388 14.35 9.69 15.79
N PHE A 389 14.56 8.37 15.80
CA PHE A 389 13.48 7.40 15.71
C PHE A 389 12.46 7.60 16.85
N SER A 390 11.18 7.73 16.52
CA SER A 390 10.07 8.00 17.45
C SER A 390 10.17 9.33 18.24
N ASP A 391 11.00 10.28 17.82
CA ASP A 391 11.19 11.57 18.51
C ASP A 391 10.95 12.76 17.56
N PRO A 392 10.22 13.81 17.99
CA PRO A 392 9.79 14.88 17.09
C PRO A 392 10.89 15.87 16.69
N SER A 393 12.13 15.70 17.17
CA SER A 393 13.24 16.59 16.82
C SER A 393 13.71 16.41 15.38
N CYS A 394 14.08 17.53 14.75
CA CYS A 394 14.59 17.56 13.40
C CYS A 394 15.67 18.63 13.23
N ILE A 395 16.71 18.30 12.46
CA ILE A 395 17.76 19.21 12.01
C ILE A 395 17.79 19.18 10.48
N ILE A 396 17.81 20.34 9.83
CA ILE A 396 17.93 20.48 8.39
C ILE A 396 19.10 21.40 8.07
N GLU A 397 20.06 20.87 7.31
CA GLU A 397 21.30 21.54 6.95
C GLU A 397 21.44 21.70 5.44
N ASN A 398 22.12 22.77 5.01
CA ASN A 398 22.56 22.88 3.63
C ASN A 398 23.57 21.77 3.34
N LEU A 399 23.46 21.16 2.15
CA LEU A 399 24.52 20.29 1.64
C LEU A 399 25.72 21.18 1.32
N SER A 400 26.86 20.92 1.94
CA SER A 400 28.11 21.55 1.54
C SER A 400 28.47 21.07 0.12
N GLU A 401 28.71 22.01 -0.80
CA GLU A 401 29.18 21.74 -2.17
C GLU A 401 30.47 20.91 -2.21
#